data_AF-A0A6A5F5V7-F1
#
_entry.id   AF-A0A6A5F5V7-F1
#
_cell.length_a   1.000
_cell.length_b   1.000
_cell.length_c   1.000
_cell.angle_alpha   90.00
_cell.angle_beta   90.00
_cell.angle_gamma   90.00
#
_symmetry.space_group_name_H-M   'P 1'
#
loop_
_entity.id
_entity.type
_entity.pdbx_description
1 polymer ?
#
loop_
_entity_poly.entity_id
_entity_poly.type
_entity_poly.pdbx_seq_one_letter_code
_entity_poly.pdbx_strand_id
1 'polypeptide(L)'
;MTMLQLFVGDIYSLLNFMSFLRWLFIGVVVLGLIYLRYTKPDLPRPFKVPLFIPVVFCLTCFFMVFLSLYSDPVNTGIGFAISLTGIPAYYIFIHFNHRPKWLQRALDSFNRSLQIIMLAVPAEK
;
A
#
# COMPACT_ATOMS: atom_id res chain seq x y z
N MET A 1 0.93 14.56 -4.58
CA MET A 1 2.02 13.63 -4.98
C MET A 1 3.12 14.36 -5.74
N THR A 2 2.79 15.16 -6.76
CA THR A 2 3.76 15.90 -7.58
C THR A 2 4.62 16.91 -6.80
N MET A 3 4.06 17.63 -5.81
CA MET A 3 4.81 18.62 -5.01
C MET A 3 5.86 18.00 -4.08
N LEU A 4 5.62 16.80 -3.56
CA LEU A 4 6.55 16.09 -2.67
C LEU A 4 7.71 15.45 -3.46
N GLN A 5 7.46 15.06 -4.72
CA GLN A 5 8.47 14.46 -5.60
C GLN A 5 9.54 15.47 -6.04
N LEU A 6 9.26 16.78 -6.02
CA LEU A 6 10.21 17.83 -6.39
C LEU A 6 11.34 18.03 -5.38
N PHE A 7 11.14 17.65 -4.11
CA PHE A 7 12.14 17.83 -3.05
C PHE A 7 13.17 16.70 -2.98
N VAL A 8 12.88 15.54 -3.59
CA VAL A 8 13.78 14.39 -3.63
C VAL A 8 14.56 14.52 -4.94
N GLY A 9 15.81 14.98 -4.87
CA GLY A 9 16.61 15.53 -5.98
C GLY A 9 16.94 14.63 -7.19
N ASP A 10 16.26 13.50 -7.39
CA ASP A 10 16.41 12.66 -8.59
C ASP A 10 15.10 11.98 -9.01
N ILE A 11 14.54 12.42 -10.14
CA ILE A 11 13.28 11.96 -10.71
C ILE A 11 13.36 10.50 -11.16
N TYR A 12 14.52 10.05 -11.66
CA TYR A 12 14.67 8.70 -12.20
C TYR A 12 14.63 7.64 -11.11
N SER A 13 15.37 7.87 -10.01
CA SER A 13 15.34 6.99 -8.83
C SER A 13 13.95 6.89 -8.21
N LEU A 14 13.26 8.03 -8.07
CA LEU A 14 11.87 8.10 -7.58
C LEU A 14 10.90 7.33 -8.47
N LEU A 15 11.06 7.44 -9.79
CA LEU A 15 10.19 6.77 -10.75
C LEU A 15 10.37 5.26 -10.71
N ASN A 16 11.62 4.78 -10.60
CA ASN A 16 11.92 3.36 -10.40
C ASN A 16 11.32 2.84 -9.07
N PHE A 17 11.47 3.60 -7.99
CA PHE A 17 10.86 3.28 -6.69
C PHE A 17 9.33 3.19 -6.74
N MET A 18 8.66 4.21 -7.32
CA MET A 18 7.20 4.25 -7.44
C MET A 18 6.67 3.15 -8.34
N SER A 19 7.38 2.84 -9.44
CA SER A 19 7.01 1.79 -10.37
C SER A 19 7.13 0.42 -9.70
N PHE A 20 8.22 0.16 -8.96
CA PHE A 20 8.39 -1.06 -8.19
C PHE A 20 7.24 -1.28 -7.20
N LEU A 21 6.95 -0.29 -6.34
CA LEU A 21 5.86 -0.41 -5.37
C LEU A 21 4.52 -0.65 -6.06
N ARG A 22 4.24 0.07 -7.16
CA ARG A 22 3.03 -0.11 -7.95
C ARG A 22 2.90 -1.54 -8.45
N TRP A 23 3.94 -2.09 -9.08
CA TRP A 23 3.92 -3.47 -9.60
C TRP A 23 3.80 -4.51 -8.49
N LEU A 24 4.46 -4.30 -7.35
CA LEU A 24 4.36 -5.16 -6.17
C LEU A 24 2.92 -5.19 -5.64
N PHE A 25 2.32 -4.04 -5.35
CA PHE A 25 0.96 -3.97 -4.81
C PHE A 25 -0.08 -4.52 -5.80
N ILE A 26 0.06 -4.21 -7.08
CA ILE A 26 -0.79 -4.77 -8.14
C ILE A 26 -0.66 -6.30 -8.17
N GLY A 27 0.56 -6.83 -8.08
CA GLY A 27 0.82 -8.27 -8.00
C GLY A 27 0.12 -8.91 -6.79
N VAL A 28 0.22 -8.31 -5.61
CA VAL A 28 -0.46 -8.77 -4.39
C VAL A 28 -1.99 -8.74 -4.54
N VAL A 29 -2.55 -7.67 -5.13
CA VAL A 29 -3.99 -7.56 -5.37
C VAL A 29 -4.48 -8.64 -6.33
N VAL A 30 -3.74 -8.92 -7.41
CA VAL A 30 -4.11 -9.96 -8.38
C VAL A 30 -3.97 -11.36 -7.78
N LEU A 31 -2.91 -11.61 -7.01
CA LEU A 31 -2.77 -12.84 -6.22
C LEU A 31 -3.95 -13.01 -5.25
N GLY A 32 -4.34 -11.95 -4.55
CA GLY A 32 -5.51 -11.93 -3.68
C GLY A 32 -6.82 -12.21 -4.43
N LEU A 33 -6.95 -11.70 -5.65
CA LEU A 33 -8.11 -11.95 -6.51
C LEU A 33 -8.17 -13.41 -7.00
N ILE A 34 -7.02 -13.99 -7.34
CA ILE A 34 -6.89 -15.42 -7.66
C ILE A 34 -7.23 -16.26 -6.41
N TYR A 35 -6.67 -15.91 -5.25
CA TYR A 35 -6.94 -16.60 -3.98
C TYR A 35 -8.43 -16.55 -3.59
N LEU A 36 -9.06 -15.38 -3.69
CA LEU A 36 -10.49 -15.22 -3.42
C LEU A 36 -11.35 -16.03 -4.40
N ARG A 37 -10.85 -16.25 -5.63
CA ARG A 37 -11.51 -17.12 -6.60
C ARG A 37 -11.43 -18.61 -6.26
N TYR A 38 -10.35 -19.07 -5.64
CA TYR A 38 -10.25 -20.43 -5.11
C TYR A 38 -11.07 -20.62 -3.83
N THR A 39 -11.00 -19.68 -2.89
CA THR A 39 -11.62 -19.83 -1.56
C THR A 39 -13.14 -19.57 -1.55
N LYS A 40 -13.65 -18.69 -2.43
CA LYS A 40 -15.10 -18.36 -2.50
C LYS A 40 -15.62 -18.42 -3.94
N PRO A 41 -15.87 -19.64 -4.46
CA PRO A 41 -16.37 -19.83 -5.82
C PRO A 41 -17.84 -19.42 -6.00
N ASP A 42 -18.67 -19.54 -4.96
CA ASP A 42 -20.15 -19.39 -5.03
C ASP A 42 -20.70 -17.96 -5.00
N LEU A 43 -19.83 -16.94 -5.04
CA LEU A 43 -20.29 -15.55 -5.12
C LEU A 43 -20.84 -15.27 -6.53
N PRO A 44 -22.04 -14.66 -6.68
CA PRO A 44 -22.58 -14.30 -7.99
C PRO A 44 -21.68 -13.23 -8.62
N ARG A 45 -20.92 -13.61 -9.65
CA ARG A 45 -19.99 -12.71 -10.36
C ARG A 45 -20.71 -12.10 -11.57
N PRO A 46 -20.94 -10.77 -11.62
CA PRO A 46 -21.56 -10.10 -12.76
C PRO A 46 -20.68 -10.12 -14.03
N PHE A 47 -19.35 -10.31 -13.88
CA PHE A 47 -18.41 -10.43 -14.99
C PHE A 47 -17.53 -11.69 -14.87
N LYS A 48 -17.64 -12.60 -15.83
CA LYS A 48 -16.83 -13.82 -15.95
C LYS A 48 -15.59 -13.55 -16.80
N VAL A 49 -14.49 -13.15 -16.17
CA VAL A 49 -13.18 -13.08 -16.85
C VAL A 49 -12.46 -14.44 -16.80
N PRO A 50 -11.92 -14.93 -17.94
CA PRO A 50 -11.22 -16.21 -17.99
C PRO A 50 -9.98 -16.19 -17.10
N LEU A 51 -9.73 -17.32 -16.42
CA LEU A 51 -8.63 -17.51 -15.45
C LEU A 51 -7.23 -17.30 -16.05
N PHE A 52 -7.09 -17.40 -17.37
CA PHE A 52 -5.83 -17.18 -18.06
C PHE A 52 -5.30 -15.74 -17.91
N ILE A 53 -6.20 -14.74 -17.98
CA ILE A 53 -5.84 -13.32 -17.89
C ILE A 53 -5.12 -12.98 -16.56
N PRO A 54 -5.68 -13.30 -15.37
CA PRO A 54 -5.01 -12.99 -14.11
C PRO A 54 -3.72 -13.79 -13.90
N VAL A 55 -3.59 -15.00 -14.46
CA VAL A 55 -2.35 -15.79 -14.36
C VAL A 55 -1.22 -15.16 -15.16
N VAL A 56 -1.47 -14.82 -16.43
CA VAL A 56 -0.48 -14.14 -17.28
C VAL A 56 -0.12 -12.78 -16.68
N PHE A 57 -1.10 -12.04 -16.19
CA PHE A 57 -0.86 -10.76 -15.55
C PHE A 57 -0.01 -10.89 -14.27
N CYS A 58 -0.27 -11.91 -13.45
CA CYS A 58 0.54 -12.21 -12.27
C CYS A 58 1.99 -12.52 -12.66
N LEU A 59 2.23 -13.31 -13.71
CA LEU A 59 3.57 -13.58 -14.25
C LEU A 59 4.26 -12.29 -14.71
N THR A 60 3.56 -11.43 -15.45
CA THR A 60 4.10 -10.13 -15.88
C THR A 60 4.45 -9.24 -14.68
N CYS A 61 3.61 -9.21 -13.64
CA CYS A 61 3.91 -8.47 -12.41
C CYS A 61 5.17 -9.00 -11.72
N PHE A 62 5.31 -10.32 -11.57
CA PHE A 62 6.52 -10.91 -11.00
C PHE A 62 7.76 -10.59 -11.82
N PHE A 63 7.66 -10.67 -13.14
CA PHE A 63 8.77 -10.32 -14.03
C PHE A 63 9.16 -8.84 -13.92
N MET A 64 8.18 -7.93 -13.88
CA MET A 64 8.43 -6.49 -13.70
C MET A 64 9.06 -6.18 -12.35
N VAL A 65 8.59 -6.81 -11.28
CA VAL A 65 9.19 -6.69 -9.94
C VAL A 65 10.64 -7.17 -9.94
N PHE A 66 10.93 -8.32 -10.57
CA PHE A 66 12.29 -8.85 -10.68
C PHE A 66 13.20 -7.94 -11.51
N LEU A 67 12.70 -7.43 -12.63
CA LEU A 67 13.41 -6.48 -13.48
C LEU A 67 13.74 -5.19 -12.73
N SER A 68 12.79 -4.65 -11.94
CA SER A 68 13.02 -3.47 -11.10
C SER A 68 14.07 -3.72 -10.01
N LEU A 69 14.10 -4.93 -9.41
CA LEU A 69 15.16 -5.31 -8.47
C LEU A 69 16.54 -5.37 -9.14
N TYR A 70 16.60 -5.85 -10.39
CA TYR A 70 17.85 -5.94 -11.14
C TYR A 70 18.40 -4.57 -11.55
N SER A 71 17.53 -3.66 -11.97
CA SER A 71 17.94 -2.31 -12.41
C SER A 71 18.52 -1.45 -11.28
N ASP A 72 17.90 -1.45 -10.10
CA ASP A 72 18.32 -0.63 -8.95
C ASP A 72 18.09 -1.38 -7.63
N PRO A 73 19.00 -2.28 -7.22
CA PRO A 73 18.78 -3.15 -6.05
C PRO A 73 18.75 -2.36 -4.73
N VAL A 74 19.50 -1.25 -4.63
CA VAL A 74 19.59 -0.44 -3.40
C VAL A 74 18.29 0.31 -3.14
N ASN A 75 17.79 1.06 -4.12
CA ASN A 75 16.58 1.87 -3.97
C ASN A 75 15.33 0.99 -3.84
N THR A 76 15.29 -0.11 -4.59
CA THR A 76 14.21 -1.10 -4.52
C THR A 76 14.19 -1.84 -3.18
N GLY A 77 15.36 -2.22 -2.65
CA GLY A 77 15.49 -2.85 -1.34
C GLY A 77 14.98 -1.95 -0.21
N ILE A 78 15.29 -0.65 -0.26
CA ILE A 78 14.76 0.33 0.70
C ILE A 78 13.24 0.45 0.58
N GLY A 79 12.69 0.47 -0.64
CA GLY A 79 11.23 0.48 -0.85
C GLY A 79 10.53 -0.75 -0.32
N PHE A 80 11.13 -1.92 -0.49
CA PHE A 80 10.62 -3.17 0.09
C PHE A 80 10.68 -3.14 1.61
N ALA A 81 11.79 -2.66 2.19
CA ALA A 81 11.92 -2.49 3.64
C ALA A 81 10.87 -1.54 4.21
N ILE A 82 10.64 -0.38 3.58
CA ILE A 82 9.59 0.58 3.96
C ILE A 82 8.21 -0.07 3.85
N SER A 83 7.92 -0.80 2.76
CA SER A 83 6.65 -1.50 2.62
C SER A 83 6.45 -2.54 3.73
N LEU A 84 7.51 -3.26 4.12
CA LEU A 84 7.50 -4.20 5.23
C LEU A 84 7.27 -3.51 6.58
N THR A 85 7.76 -2.28 6.79
CA THR A 85 7.49 -1.52 8.04
C THR A 85 6.00 -1.20 8.26
N GLY A 86 5.18 -1.29 7.21
CA GLY A 86 3.72 -1.22 7.34
C GLY A 86 3.13 -2.35 8.20
N ILE A 87 3.75 -3.54 8.20
CA ILE A 87 3.31 -4.70 8.99
C ILE A 87 3.54 -4.52 10.50
N PRO A 88 4.76 -4.18 11.00
CA PRO A 88 4.95 -3.91 12.41
C PRO A 88 4.20 -2.66 12.85
N ALA A 89 4.06 -1.63 12.00
CA ALA A 89 3.23 -0.47 12.30
C ALA A 89 1.76 -0.89 12.51
N TYR A 90 1.19 -1.74 11.65
CA TYR A 90 -0.14 -2.29 11.84
C TYR A 90 -0.27 -3.06 13.16
N TYR A 91 0.71 -3.90 13.49
CA TYR A 91 0.69 -4.67 14.73
C TYR A 91 0.74 -3.77 15.98
N ILE A 92 1.58 -2.73 15.96
CA ILE A 92 1.71 -1.75 17.06
C ILE A 92 0.43 -0.93 17.22
N PHE A 93 -0.21 -0.51 16.13
CA PHE A 93 -1.38 0.38 16.21
C PHE A 93 -2.71 -0.35 16.41
N ILE A 94 -2.87 -1.57 15.86
CA ILE A 94 -4.13 -2.31 15.85
C ILE A 94 -4.15 -3.50 16.82
N HIS A 95 -3.07 -4.27 16.91
CA HIS A 95 -3.06 -5.45 17.80
C HIS A 95 -2.80 -5.07 19.27
N PHE A 96 -2.13 -3.94 19.52
CA PHE A 96 -1.94 -3.40 20.86
C PHE A 96 -3.27 -2.83 21.38
N ASN A 97 -4.09 -3.71 21.97
CA ASN A 97 -5.41 -3.42 22.55
C ASN A 97 -5.37 -2.33 23.64
N HIS A 98 -4.19 -2.01 24.18
CA HIS A 98 -3.94 -0.84 25.01
C HIS A 98 -3.16 0.22 24.22
N ARG A 99 -3.87 1.05 23.46
CA ARG A 99 -3.32 2.33 22.97
C ARG A 99 -2.82 3.10 24.19
N PRO A 100 -1.53 3.46 24.28
CA PRO A 100 -1.02 4.10 25.48
C PRO A 100 -1.71 5.47 25.66
N LYS A 101 -2.18 5.76 26.88
CA LYS A 101 -3.01 6.94 27.19
C LYS A 101 -2.36 8.27 26.76
N TRP A 102 -1.03 8.34 26.69
CA TRP A 102 -0.30 9.52 26.20
C TRP A 102 -0.46 9.72 24.69
N LEU A 103 -0.45 8.64 23.90
CA LEU A 103 -0.59 8.70 22.44
C LEU A 103 -2.01 9.07 22.04
N GLN A 104 -3.02 8.54 22.74
CA GLN A 104 -4.41 8.96 22.55
C GLN A 104 -4.58 10.45 22.85
N ARG A 105 -4.09 10.93 23.99
CA ARG A 105 -4.15 12.37 24.35
C ARG A 105 -3.44 13.26 23.33
N ALA A 106 -2.28 12.83 22.80
CA ALA A 106 -1.56 13.58 21.78
C ALA A 106 -2.33 13.63 20.45
N LEU A 107 -2.85 12.50 19.98
CA LEU A 107 -3.65 12.42 18.76
C LEU A 107 -4.96 13.20 18.88
N ASP A 108 -5.63 13.15 20.04
CA ASP A 108 -6.86 13.91 20.29
C ASP A 108 -6.61 15.42 20.35
N SER A 109 -5.50 15.84 20.98
CA SER A 109 -5.08 17.25 20.99
C SER A 109 -4.78 17.75 19.58
N PHE A 110 -4.05 16.96 18.79
CA PHE A 110 -3.72 17.30 17.40
C PHE A 110 -4.97 17.34 16.50
N ASN A 111 -5.85 16.34 16.60
CA ASN A 111 -7.12 16.31 15.87
C ASN A 111 -7.99 17.53 16.22
N ARG A 112 -8.06 17.90 17.50
CA ARG A 112 -8.82 19.07 17.95
C ARG A 112 -8.23 20.37 17.38
N SER A 113 -6.90 20.53 17.38
CA SER A 113 -6.24 21.68 16.75
C SER A 113 -6.53 21.75 15.26
N LEU A 114 -6.45 20.63 14.54
CA LEU A 114 -6.76 20.57 13.11
C LEU A 114 -8.24 20.88 12.82
N GLN A 115 -9.17 20.35 13.61
CA GLN A 115 -10.60 20.62 13.48
C GLN A 115 -10.92 22.12 13.63
N ILE A 116 -10.28 22.79 14.60
CA ILE A 116 -10.47 24.22 14.84
C ILE A 116 -9.88 25.05 13.68
N ILE A 117 -8.67 24.72 13.22
CA ILE A 117 -8.01 25.43 12.12
C ILE A 117 -8.79 25.28 10.81
N MET A 118 -9.30 24.08 10.54
CA MET A 118 -9.97 23.78 9.26
C MET A 118 -11.50 23.96 9.31
N LEU A 119 -12.06 24.34 10.47
CA LEU A 119 -13.52 24.41 10.70
C LEU A 119 -14.26 23.13 10.23
N ALA A 120 -13.61 21.98 10.39
CA ALA A 120 -14.11 20.71 9.89
C ALA A 120 -14.91 19.97 10.99
N VAL A 121 -16.16 19.61 10.67
CA VAL A 121 -17.05 18.85 11.55
C VAL A 121 -16.94 17.36 11.20
N PRO A 122 -16.87 16.45 12.19
CA PRO A 122 -16.85 15.01 11.92
C PRO A 122 -18.13 14.57 11.19
N ALA A 123 -18.00 13.59 10.31
CA ALA A 123 -19.15 13.00 9.61
C ALA A 123 -20.13 12.36 10.61
N GLU A 124 -21.41 12.70 10.53
CA GLU A 124 -22.48 12.01 11.26
C GLU A 124 -22.53 10.54 10.77
N LYS A 125 -22.60 9.62 11.75
CA LYS A 125 -22.53 8.17 11.52
C LYS A 125 -23.87 7.59 11.09
#